data_AF-A0A7S2T045-F1
#
_entry.id   AF-A0A7S2T045-F1
#
_cell.length_a   1.000
_cell.length_b   1.000
_cell.length_c   1.000
_cell.angle_alpha   90.00
_cell.angle_beta   90.00
_cell.angle_gamma   90.00
#
_symmetry.space_group_name_H-M   'P 1'
#
loop_
_entity.id
_entity.type
_entity.pdbx_description
1 polymer ?
#
loop_
_entity_poly.entity_id
_entity_poly.type
_entity_poly.pdbx_seq_one_letter_code
_entity_poly.pdbx_strand_id
1 'polypeptide(L)'
;MMARVGLVRGGVALPGVRAGRQRRRVRRFRPSSTVRARAMAERNEVLEQILRSIREAEASNAEPDFFDLLGIEVGTSDSQTIKNSYRERARRCHPDIAGEDGHYACVVLNEAYATLMDDELREAYEVERTVSAHTATSGGERDNLRDMSAQDTDIGDALRRVPYTGEPLSKVVPADHWACKVESEEQLSKAVFVDEITCIGCGHCATCAPPTFRNLEPSGRARAFGQWLSTEREVQEAIDMCPVDCIHWVPKEQLAPLEYVMQHVLRERLDVGLMRSGRGQHRLKDVFIKTAQFMKALNKE
;
A
#
# COMPACT_ATOMS: atom_id res chain seq x y z
N MET A 1 -56.75 -21.29 62.33
CA MET A 1 -58.00 -20.72 61.77
C MET A 1 -57.70 -19.34 61.22
N MET A 2 -58.41 -18.93 60.16
CA MET A 2 -58.25 -17.71 59.33
C MET A 2 -57.36 -17.93 58.08
N ALA A 3 -57.87 -18.56 57.02
CA ALA A 3 -58.83 -18.08 55.99
C ALA A 3 -58.13 -17.34 54.83
N ARG A 4 -57.77 -18.12 53.79
CA ARG A 4 -57.49 -17.63 52.44
C ARG A 4 -58.82 -17.30 51.75
N VAL A 5 -59.00 -16.05 51.32
CA VAL A 5 -60.08 -15.65 50.41
C VAL A 5 -59.44 -15.28 49.08
N GLY A 6 -59.76 -16.07 48.04
CA GLY A 6 -59.33 -15.84 46.67
C GLY A 6 -60.13 -14.70 46.04
N LEU A 7 -59.42 -13.77 45.39
CA LEU A 7 -60.01 -12.65 44.66
C LEU A 7 -60.41 -13.11 43.25
N VAL A 8 -61.70 -13.00 42.95
CA VAL A 8 -62.31 -13.31 41.66
C VAL A 8 -62.21 -12.08 40.73
N ARG A 9 -62.04 -12.40 39.44
CA ARG A 9 -61.90 -11.57 38.25
C ARG A 9 -62.93 -10.43 38.10
N GLY A 10 -62.48 -9.31 37.53
CA GLY A 10 -63.35 -8.24 37.02
C GLY A 10 -62.59 -7.23 36.16
N GLY A 11 -62.07 -7.64 35.01
CA GLY A 11 -61.43 -6.75 34.02
C GLY A 11 -62.41 -6.38 32.91
N VAL A 12 -62.89 -5.14 32.94
CA VAL A 12 -63.76 -4.52 31.93
C VAL A 12 -62.99 -4.34 30.60
N ALA A 13 -63.59 -4.79 29.51
CA ALA A 13 -63.06 -4.63 28.15
C ALA A 13 -63.25 -3.18 27.66
N LEU A 14 -62.15 -2.50 27.32
CA LEU A 14 -62.20 -1.23 26.59
C LEU A 14 -62.22 -1.49 25.06
N PRO A 15 -62.99 -0.73 24.27
CA PRO A 15 -63.07 -0.92 22.83
C PRO A 15 -61.77 -0.43 22.15
N GLY A 16 -61.02 -1.37 21.57
CA GLY A 16 -59.83 -1.08 20.79
C GLY A 16 -60.18 -0.40 19.46
N VAL A 17 -59.90 0.89 19.34
CA VAL A 17 -59.90 1.63 18.08
C VAL A 17 -58.69 1.16 17.26
N ARG A 18 -58.90 0.26 16.28
CA ARG A 18 -57.87 -0.15 15.33
C ARG A 18 -57.64 0.98 14.31
N ALA A 19 -56.70 1.87 14.59
CA ALA A 19 -56.16 2.78 13.59
C ALA A 19 -55.27 1.99 12.62
N GLY A 20 -55.84 1.59 11.47
CA GLY A 20 -55.09 0.99 10.37
C GLY A 20 -54.10 1.99 9.77
N ARG A 21 -52.84 1.98 10.21
CA ARG A 21 -51.74 2.63 9.47
C ARG A 21 -51.49 1.86 8.18
N GLN A 22 -52.12 2.29 7.09
CA GLN A 22 -51.75 1.86 5.74
C GLN A 22 -50.31 2.31 5.48
N ARG A 23 -49.36 1.35 5.52
CA ARG A 23 -48.01 1.58 5.02
C ARG A 23 -48.12 1.87 3.52
N ARG A 24 -47.97 3.14 3.13
CA ARG A 24 -47.78 3.50 1.71
C ARG A 24 -46.57 2.72 1.20
N ARG A 25 -46.81 1.72 0.33
CA ARG A 25 -45.73 1.08 -0.43
C ARG A 25 -45.15 2.16 -1.35
N VAL A 26 -43.99 2.70 -0.98
CA VAL A 26 -43.19 3.51 -1.89
C VAL A 26 -42.79 2.58 -3.03
N ARG A 27 -43.34 2.80 -4.24
CA ARG A 27 -42.91 2.06 -5.43
C ARG A 27 -41.43 2.39 -5.62
N ARG A 28 -40.55 1.41 -5.41
CA ARG A 28 -39.13 1.55 -5.77
C ARG A 28 -39.07 1.78 -7.27
N PHE A 29 -38.70 2.99 -7.67
CA PHE A 29 -38.50 3.32 -9.07
C PHE A 29 -37.42 2.39 -9.63
N ARG A 30 -37.79 1.57 -10.62
CA ARG A 30 -36.87 0.64 -11.29
C ARG A 30 -36.52 1.29 -12.62
N PRO A 31 -35.30 1.84 -12.77
CA PRO A 31 -34.92 2.51 -14.02
C PRO A 31 -34.96 1.52 -15.19
N SER A 32 -35.23 2.03 -16.39
CA SER A 32 -35.26 1.27 -17.64
C SER A 32 -33.95 0.47 -17.85
N SER A 33 -34.03 -0.65 -18.55
CA SER A 33 -32.87 -1.48 -18.93
C SER A 33 -31.80 -0.65 -19.66
N THR A 34 -32.21 0.29 -20.51
CA THR A 34 -31.32 1.20 -21.24
C THR A 34 -30.60 2.19 -20.33
N VAL A 35 -31.29 2.75 -19.34
CA VAL A 35 -30.71 3.67 -18.36
C VAL A 35 -29.69 2.95 -17.47
N ARG A 36 -29.97 1.70 -17.10
CA ARG A 36 -29.04 0.85 -16.34
C ARG A 36 -27.80 0.48 -17.14
N ALA A 37 -27.97 0.15 -18.42
CA ALA A 37 -26.85 -0.16 -19.31
C ALA A 37 -25.95 1.07 -19.52
N ARG A 38 -26.53 2.26 -19.72
CA ARG A 38 -25.78 3.51 -19.85
C ARG A 38 -24.98 3.86 -18.59
N ALA A 39 -25.62 3.79 -17.41
CA ALA A 39 -24.94 4.04 -16.14
C ALA A 39 -23.84 3.00 -15.84
N MET A 40 -23.97 1.78 -16.36
CA MET A 40 -22.93 0.75 -16.28
C MET A 40 -21.77 1.03 -17.25
N ALA A 41 -22.07 1.49 -18.46
CA ALA A 41 -21.04 1.90 -19.43
C ALA A 41 -20.23 3.11 -18.92
N GLU A 42 -20.90 4.17 -18.44
CA GLU A 42 -20.25 5.35 -17.85
C GLU A 42 -19.41 4.99 -16.60
N ARG A 43 -19.85 3.99 -15.82
CA ARG A 43 -19.07 3.50 -14.67
C ARG A 43 -17.79 2.78 -15.12
N ASN A 44 -17.91 1.91 -16.13
CA ASN A 44 -16.77 1.16 -16.65
C ASN A 44 -15.75 2.13 -17.29
N GLU A 45 -16.21 3.18 -17.95
CA GLU A 45 -15.35 4.20 -18.54
C GLU A 45 -14.46 4.92 -17.51
N VAL A 46 -15.02 5.32 -16.36
CA VAL A 46 -14.22 5.99 -15.30
C VAL A 46 -13.20 5.04 -14.68
N LEU A 47 -13.56 3.78 -14.46
CA LEU A 47 -12.62 2.77 -13.97
C LEU A 47 -11.48 2.55 -14.97
N GLU A 48 -11.79 2.40 -16.25
CA GLU A 48 -10.78 2.28 -17.30
C GLU A 48 -9.90 3.53 -17.43
N GLN A 49 -10.46 4.72 -17.22
CA GLN A 49 -9.65 5.94 -17.17
C GLN A 49 -8.64 5.90 -16.02
N ILE A 50 -9.05 5.50 -14.82
CA ILE A 50 -8.16 5.35 -13.66
C ILE A 50 -7.08 4.30 -13.96
N LEU A 51 -7.47 3.11 -14.39
CA LEU A 51 -6.55 2.01 -14.66
C LEU A 51 -5.57 2.34 -15.79
N ARG A 52 -6.01 3.07 -16.82
CA ARG A 52 -5.14 3.56 -17.89
C ARG A 52 -4.07 4.51 -17.36
N SER A 53 -4.45 5.52 -16.57
CA SER A 53 -3.48 6.44 -15.96
C SER A 53 -2.46 5.70 -15.10
N ILE A 54 -2.89 4.68 -14.36
CA ILE A 54 -1.97 3.86 -13.55
C ILE A 54 -1.04 3.04 -14.44
N ARG A 55 -1.56 2.33 -15.45
CA ARG A 55 -0.74 1.52 -16.37
C ARG A 55 0.26 2.36 -17.16
N GLU A 56 -0.11 3.58 -17.57
CA GLU A 56 0.78 4.52 -18.27
C GLU A 56 1.92 5.01 -17.35
N ALA A 57 1.61 5.28 -16.08
CA ALA A 57 2.61 5.60 -15.06
C ALA A 57 3.55 4.42 -14.80
N GLU A 58 3.01 3.20 -14.66
CA GLU A 58 3.81 1.98 -14.49
C GLU A 58 4.73 1.72 -15.70
N ALA A 59 4.22 1.89 -16.93
CA ALA A 59 5.02 1.69 -18.14
C ALA A 59 6.18 2.70 -18.27
N SER A 60 5.99 3.90 -17.75
CA SER A 60 7.01 4.95 -17.71
C SER A 60 7.91 4.88 -16.46
N ASN A 61 7.69 3.90 -15.56
CA ASN A 61 8.30 3.83 -14.23
C ASN A 61 8.17 5.15 -13.44
N ALA A 62 7.05 5.85 -13.62
CA ALA A 62 6.72 7.08 -12.92
C ALA A 62 5.52 6.86 -11.98
N GLU A 63 5.27 7.83 -11.10
CA GLU A 63 4.07 7.85 -10.27
C GLU A 63 2.89 8.47 -11.05
N PRO A 64 1.65 7.96 -10.88
CA PRO A 64 0.50 8.52 -11.58
C PRO A 64 0.15 9.92 -11.07
N ASP A 65 -0.24 10.82 -11.97
CA ASP A 65 -0.62 12.18 -11.58
C ASP A 65 -1.93 12.16 -10.74
N PHE A 66 -1.88 12.73 -9.54
CA PHE A 66 -2.97 12.70 -8.58
C PHE A 66 -4.15 13.57 -9.02
N PHE A 67 -3.92 14.64 -9.78
CA PHE A 67 -4.99 15.45 -10.35
C PHE A 67 -5.72 14.68 -11.45
N ASP A 68 -4.99 14.01 -12.35
CA ASP A 68 -5.53 13.16 -13.39
C ASP A 68 -6.29 11.96 -12.84
N LEU A 69 -5.77 11.28 -11.80
CA LEU A 69 -6.55 10.26 -11.08
C LEU A 69 -7.50 10.72 -9.99
N LEU A 70 -7.72 12.02 -9.84
CA LEU A 70 -8.99 12.53 -9.32
C LEU A 70 -9.86 13.16 -10.42
N GLY A 71 -9.40 13.24 -11.66
CA GLY A 71 -10.14 13.90 -12.75
C GLY A 71 -10.47 15.36 -12.46
N ILE A 72 -9.57 16.05 -11.75
CA ILE A 72 -9.69 17.47 -11.40
C ILE A 72 -8.61 18.27 -12.11
N GLU A 73 -8.83 19.56 -12.28
CA GLU A 73 -7.82 20.43 -12.89
C GLU A 73 -6.62 20.63 -11.97
N VAL A 74 -5.46 20.72 -12.59
CA VAL A 74 -4.20 21.11 -11.95
C VAL A 74 -4.34 22.43 -11.21
N GLY A 75 -3.87 22.48 -9.96
CA GLY A 75 -3.91 23.69 -9.15
C GLY A 75 -5.26 23.95 -8.48
N THR A 76 -6.20 23.00 -8.56
CA THR A 76 -7.44 23.06 -7.79
C THR A 76 -7.13 22.97 -6.29
N SER A 77 -7.38 24.07 -5.57
CA SER A 77 -7.25 24.15 -4.10
C SER A 77 -8.60 24.01 -3.37
N ASP A 78 -9.72 23.93 -4.10
CA ASP A 78 -11.04 23.76 -3.49
C ASP A 78 -11.24 22.35 -2.91
N SER A 79 -11.17 22.27 -1.58
CA SER A 79 -11.41 21.04 -0.82
C SER A 79 -12.76 20.39 -1.13
N GLN A 80 -13.79 21.18 -1.48
CA GLN A 80 -15.12 20.62 -1.79
C GLN A 80 -15.12 19.88 -3.13
N THR A 81 -14.45 20.44 -4.14
CA THR A 81 -14.26 19.81 -5.45
C THR A 81 -13.46 18.51 -5.33
N ILE A 82 -12.37 18.51 -4.56
CA ILE A 82 -11.54 17.30 -4.31
C ILE A 82 -12.38 16.21 -3.63
N LYS A 83 -13.12 16.54 -2.57
CA LYS A 83 -14.02 15.59 -1.87
C LYS A 83 -15.11 15.03 -2.76
N ASN A 84 -15.73 15.90 -3.56
CA ASN A 84 -16.83 15.49 -4.43
C ASN A 84 -16.32 14.52 -5.51
N SER A 85 -15.20 14.85 -6.15
CA SER A 85 -14.62 14.00 -7.19
C SER A 85 -14.15 12.64 -6.63
N TYR A 86 -13.45 12.67 -5.50
CA TYR A 86 -13.04 11.45 -4.79
C TYR A 86 -14.24 10.53 -4.49
N ARG A 87 -15.32 11.06 -3.90
CA ARG A 87 -16.53 10.28 -3.60
C ARG A 87 -17.21 9.73 -4.85
N GLU A 88 -17.14 10.45 -5.96
CA GLU A 88 -17.68 9.99 -7.24
C GLU A 88 -16.88 8.83 -7.80
N ARG A 89 -15.56 8.94 -7.81
CA ARG A 89 -14.65 7.92 -8.35
C ARG A 89 -14.60 6.69 -7.45
N ALA A 90 -14.53 6.85 -6.13
CA ALA A 90 -14.52 5.76 -5.15
C ALA A 90 -15.76 4.86 -5.25
N ARG A 91 -16.93 5.43 -5.53
CA ARG A 91 -18.17 4.66 -5.75
C ARG A 91 -18.13 3.80 -7.01
N ARG A 92 -17.29 4.16 -7.99
CA ARG A 92 -17.18 3.46 -9.27
C ARG A 92 -16.10 2.38 -9.24
N CYS A 93 -15.02 2.59 -8.47
CA CYS A 93 -13.93 1.63 -8.34
C CYS A 93 -14.03 0.69 -7.13
N HIS A 94 -15.13 0.71 -6.35
CA HIS A 94 -15.27 -0.17 -5.18
C HIS A 94 -15.05 -1.66 -5.51
N PRO A 95 -14.27 -2.41 -4.70
CA PRO A 95 -13.92 -3.81 -4.97
C PRO A 95 -15.14 -4.74 -5.12
N ASP A 96 -16.21 -4.53 -4.34
CA ASP A 96 -17.47 -5.30 -4.49
C ASP A 96 -18.14 -5.19 -5.87
N ILE A 97 -17.74 -4.20 -6.68
CA ILE A 97 -18.34 -3.91 -7.98
C ILE A 97 -17.36 -4.21 -9.11
N ALA A 98 -16.09 -3.85 -8.92
CA ALA A 98 -15.05 -3.88 -9.94
C ALA A 98 -14.00 -4.99 -9.74
N GLY A 99 -14.13 -5.82 -8.69
CA GLY A 99 -13.21 -6.92 -8.43
C GLY A 99 -11.81 -6.44 -8.02
N GLU A 100 -10.79 -7.21 -8.42
CA GLU A 100 -9.39 -6.98 -8.07
C GLU A 100 -8.84 -5.66 -8.64
N ASP A 101 -9.16 -5.35 -9.90
CA ASP A 101 -8.81 -4.07 -10.53
C ASP A 101 -9.43 -2.88 -9.78
N GLY A 102 -10.65 -3.07 -9.26
CA GLY A 102 -11.32 -2.10 -8.39
C GLY A 102 -10.57 -1.86 -7.09
N HIS A 103 -10.15 -2.95 -6.41
CA HIS A 103 -9.34 -2.85 -5.20
C HIS A 103 -8.09 -2.00 -5.45
N TYR A 104 -7.33 -2.35 -6.47
CA TYR A 104 -6.09 -1.66 -6.82
C TYR A 104 -6.30 -0.16 -7.14
N ALA A 105 -7.31 0.16 -7.96
CA ALA A 105 -7.69 1.54 -8.27
C ALA A 105 -8.14 2.33 -7.02
N CYS A 106 -8.87 1.69 -6.11
CA CYS A 106 -9.29 2.30 -4.84
C CYS A 106 -8.09 2.68 -3.96
N VAL A 107 -7.05 1.84 -3.90
CA VAL A 107 -5.86 2.15 -3.10
C VAL A 107 -5.17 3.41 -3.63
N VAL A 108 -4.94 3.52 -4.96
CA VAL A 108 -4.30 4.73 -5.53
C VAL A 108 -5.16 5.97 -5.28
N LEU A 109 -6.47 5.83 -5.49
CA LEU A 109 -7.41 6.94 -5.37
C LEU A 109 -7.45 7.51 -3.94
N ASN A 110 -7.34 6.64 -2.94
CA ASN A 110 -7.29 7.06 -1.53
C ASN A 110 -6.01 7.84 -1.21
N GLU A 111 -4.88 7.44 -1.79
CA GLU A 111 -3.61 8.15 -1.63
C GLU A 111 -3.65 9.53 -2.30
N ALA A 112 -4.12 9.60 -3.55
CA ALA A 112 -4.30 10.87 -4.25
C ALA A 112 -5.20 11.83 -3.44
N TYR A 113 -6.30 11.32 -2.88
CA TYR A 113 -7.16 12.11 -2.00
C TYR A 113 -6.44 12.54 -0.73
N ALA A 114 -5.70 11.66 -0.04
CA ALA A 114 -4.99 12.00 1.19
C ALA A 114 -3.92 13.09 0.96
N THR A 115 -3.21 13.04 -0.18
CA THR A 115 -2.20 14.03 -0.55
C THR A 115 -2.82 15.36 -0.94
N LEU A 116 -3.82 15.39 -1.82
CA LEU A 116 -4.40 16.66 -2.29
C LEU A 116 -5.31 17.33 -1.25
N MET A 117 -5.79 16.59 -0.25
CA MET A 117 -6.64 17.13 0.81
C MET A 117 -5.91 17.97 1.85
N ASP A 118 -4.62 17.74 2.04
CA ASP A 118 -3.78 18.46 2.97
C ASP A 118 -3.02 19.55 2.20
N ASP A 119 -3.14 20.80 2.65
CA ASP A 119 -2.60 21.95 1.93
C ASP A 119 -1.07 21.90 1.82
N GLU A 120 -0.37 21.48 2.87
CA GLU A 120 1.10 21.40 2.88
C GLU A 120 1.60 20.35 1.88
N LEU A 121 0.81 19.29 1.69
CA LEU A 121 1.16 18.19 0.80
C LEU A 121 0.82 18.42 -0.62
N ARG A 122 -0.33 19.03 -0.85
CA ARG A 122 -0.71 19.48 -2.17
C ARG A 122 0.35 20.43 -2.71
N GLU A 123 0.83 21.36 -1.89
CA GLU A 123 1.92 22.27 -2.27
C GLU A 123 3.22 21.51 -2.55
N ALA A 124 3.66 20.62 -1.64
CA ALA A 124 4.87 19.82 -1.86
C ALA A 124 4.79 18.97 -3.13
N TYR A 125 3.63 18.37 -3.39
CA TYR A 125 3.35 17.58 -4.59
C TYR A 125 3.36 18.42 -5.87
N GLU A 126 2.73 19.61 -5.84
CA GLU A 126 2.75 20.54 -6.97
C GLU A 126 4.18 20.98 -7.30
N VAL A 127 5.01 21.26 -6.27
CA VAL A 127 6.43 21.57 -6.44
C VAL A 127 7.18 20.40 -7.09
N GLU A 128 7.07 19.19 -6.53
CA GLU A 128 7.72 17.98 -7.06
C GLU A 128 7.35 17.71 -8.53
N ARG A 129 6.07 17.90 -8.86
CA ARG A 129 5.58 17.72 -10.23
C ARG A 129 6.13 18.78 -11.19
N THR A 130 6.24 20.04 -10.76
CA THR A 130 6.86 21.08 -11.59
C THR A 130 8.35 20.78 -11.82
N VAL A 131 9.09 20.37 -10.79
CA VAL A 131 10.51 20.00 -10.93
C VAL A 131 10.69 18.85 -11.92
N SER A 132 9.83 17.82 -11.83
CA SER A 132 9.86 16.67 -12.74
C SER A 132 9.49 17.01 -14.19
N ALA A 133 8.67 18.05 -14.42
CA ALA A 133 8.35 18.54 -15.76
C ALA A 133 9.47 19.40 -16.37
N HIS A 134 10.22 20.14 -15.54
CA HIS A 134 11.33 20.99 -16.00
C HIS A 134 12.56 20.17 -16.39
N THR A 135 12.87 19.09 -15.67
CA THR A 135 13.99 18.18 -16.00
C THR A 135 13.81 17.47 -17.36
N ALA A 136 12.57 17.32 -17.84
CA ALA A 136 12.28 16.76 -19.15
C ALA A 136 12.45 17.78 -20.32
N THR A 137 12.52 19.08 -20.03
CA THR A 137 12.45 20.15 -21.06
C THR A 137 13.76 20.90 -21.27
N SER A 138 14.69 20.91 -20.31
CA SER A 138 15.95 21.66 -20.42
C SER A 138 17.16 20.77 -20.77
N GLY A 139 17.33 20.49 -22.06
CA GLY A 139 18.65 20.20 -22.62
C GLY A 139 19.37 21.50 -23.01
N GLY A 140 20.02 22.18 -22.07
CA GLY A 140 20.81 23.38 -22.39
C GLY A 140 21.22 24.23 -21.19
N GLU A 141 22.53 24.52 -21.15
CA GLU A 141 23.26 25.45 -20.28
C GLU A 141 23.43 25.13 -18.78
N ARG A 142 24.66 24.74 -18.45
CA ARG A 142 25.22 24.62 -17.11
C ARG A 142 25.65 25.99 -16.62
N ASP A 143 25.13 26.44 -15.47
CA ASP A 143 25.90 27.29 -14.58
C ASP A 143 25.59 26.97 -13.11
N ASN A 144 26.64 27.01 -12.29
CA ASN A 144 26.76 26.32 -11.01
C ASN A 144 25.78 26.77 -9.92
N LEU A 145 24.74 25.99 -9.63
CA LEU A 145 24.23 25.80 -8.26
C LEU A 145 23.39 24.51 -8.13
N ARG A 146 24.08 23.39 -7.87
CA ARG A 146 23.54 22.15 -7.24
C ARG A 146 22.25 21.59 -7.86
N ASP A 147 22.34 21.13 -9.10
CA ASP A 147 21.34 20.30 -9.76
C ASP A 147 21.82 18.84 -9.77
N MET A 148 21.23 18.01 -8.92
CA MET A 148 21.33 16.56 -9.01
C MET A 148 19.94 15.99 -8.77
N SER A 149 19.44 15.21 -9.73
CA SER A 149 18.21 14.43 -9.66
C SER A 149 18.02 13.83 -8.26
N ALA A 150 16.96 14.23 -7.55
CA ALA A 150 16.67 13.78 -6.18
C ALA A 150 16.71 12.24 -6.02
N GLN A 151 16.44 11.51 -7.10
CA GLN A 151 16.44 10.04 -7.12
C GLN A 151 17.83 9.40 -7.21
N ASP A 152 18.80 10.05 -7.87
CA ASP A 152 20.21 9.64 -7.89
C ASP A 152 20.97 10.18 -6.65
N THR A 153 20.49 11.29 -6.07
CA THR A 153 21.06 11.78 -4.81
C THR A 153 20.84 10.81 -3.68
N ASP A 154 19.70 10.14 -3.56
CA ASP A 154 19.46 9.22 -2.44
C ASP A 154 20.40 8.03 -2.45
N ILE A 155 20.63 7.44 -3.64
CA ILE A 155 21.55 6.32 -3.81
C ILE A 155 22.99 6.78 -3.60
N GLY A 156 23.40 7.87 -4.27
CA GLY A 156 24.75 8.40 -4.14
C GLY A 156 25.05 8.89 -2.72
N ASP A 157 24.06 9.44 -2.02
CA ASP A 157 24.20 9.88 -0.65
C ASP A 157 24.21 8.72 0.35
N ALA A 158 23.40 7.68 0.12
CA ALA A 158 23.48 6.44 0.86
C ALA A 158 24.88 5.81 0.74
N LEU A 159 25.42 5.70 -0.48
CA LEU A 159 26.76 5.16 -0.74
C LEU A 159 27.88 6.00 -0.09
N ARG A 160 27.74 7.34 -0.07
CA ARG A 160 28.68 8.23 0.64
C ARG A 160 28.65 8.04 2.16
N ARG A 161 27.46 7.77 2.73
CA ARG A 161 27.31 7.57 4.18
C ARG A 161 27.77 6.18 4.62
N VAL A 162 27.32 5.14 3.91
CA VAL A 162 27.61 3.74 4.20
C VAL A 162 27.99 3.07 2.88
N PRO A 163 29.28 2.73 2.65
CA PRO A 163 29.67 2.09 1.41
C PRO A 163 29.02 0.71 1.28
N TYR A 164 28.61 0.35 0.06
CA TYR A 164 28.06 -0.97 -0.22
C TYR A 164 29.18 -2.02 -0.24
N THR A 165 29.05 -3.05 0.60
CA THR A 165 30.07 -4.08 0.77
C THR A 165 29.85 -5.31 -0.10
N GLY A 166 28.67 -5.45 -0.74
CA GLY A 166 28.29 -6.66 -1.48
C GLY A 166 27.82 -7.81 -0.58
N GLU A 167 27.99 -7.72 0.73
CA GLU A 167 27.56 -8.74 1.69
C GLU A 167 26.12 -8.46 2.18
N PRO A 168 25.31 -9.51 2.42
CA PRO A 168 24.00 -9.33 3.03
C PRO A 168 24.13 -8.84 4.48
N LEU A 169 23.19 -7.99 4.89
CA LEU A 169 23.05 -7.51 6.27
C LEU A 169 22.47 -8.59 7.18
N SER A 170 21.69 -9.53 6.63
CA SER A 170 21.22 -10.72 7.35
C SER A 170 22.35 -11.74 7.56
N LYS A 171 22.30 -12.43 8.70
CA LYS A 171 23.31 -13.44 9.05
C LYS A 171 23.12 -14.68 8.19
N VAL A 172 24.12 -14.96 7.37
CA VAL A 172 24.20 -16.19 6.59
C VAL A 172 24.93 -17.25 7.40
N VAL A 173 24.30 -18.40 7.56
CA VAL A 173 24.92 -19.56 8.20
C VAL A 173 25.47 -20.51 7.12
N PRO A 174 26.70 -21.02 7.25
CA PRO A 174 27.26 -21.99 6.32
C PRO A 174 26.39 -23.26 6.23
N ALA A 175 26.35 -23.90 5.06
CA ALA A 175 25.54 -25.10 4.84
C ALA A 175 25.87 -26.24 5.82
N ASP A 176 27.15 -26.39 6.18
CA ASP A 176 27.64 -27.44 7.09
C ASP A 176 27.35 -27.16 8.58
N HIS A 177 26.78 -26.00 8.91
CA HIS A 177 26.55 -25.61 10.29
C HIS A 177 25.22 -26.20 10.80
N TRP A 178 25.22 -26.75 12.03
CA TRP A 178 24.07 -27.43 12.65
C TRP A 178 22.77 -26.61 12.73
N ALA A 179 22.90 -25.27 12.74
CA ALA A 179 21.77 -24.34 12.75
C ALA A 179 21.16 -24.10 11.36
N CYS A 180 21.85 -24.48 10.28
CA CYS A 180 21.29 -24.49 8.94
C CYS A 180 20.22 -25.60 8.88
N LYS A 181 19.00 -25.24 8.47
CA LYS A 181 17.85 -26.16 8.39
C LYS A 181 17.47 -26.50 6.95
N VAL A 182 18.36 -26.22 6.01
CA VAL A 182 18.18 -26.50 4.59
C VAL A 182 18.51 -27.95 4.29
N GLU A 183 17.66 -28.60 3.50
CA GLU A 183 17.80 -30.00 3.11
C GLU A 183 18.27 -30.15 1.64
N SER A 184 18.02 -29.14 0.80
CA SER A 184 18.35 -29.16 -0.64
C SER A 184 19.18 -27.95 -1.07
N GLU A 185 20.13 -28.13 -2.00
CA GLU A 185 20.91 -27.04 -2.60
C GLU A 185 20.02 -26.00 -3.31
N GLU A 186 18.87 -26.41 -3.84
CA GLU A 186 17.89 -25.50 -4.43
C GLU A 186 17.34 -24.50 -3.41
N GLN A 187 17.23 -24.89 -2.14
CA GLN A 187 16.79 -24.01 -1.08
C GLN A 187 17.87 -23.01 -0.67
N LEU A 188 19.16 -23.29 -0.93
CA LEU A 188 20.26 -22.35 -0.73
C LEU A 188 20.28 -21.24 -1.78
N SER A 189 19.67 -21.47 -2.96
CA SER A 189 19.58 -20.50 -4.05
C SER A 189 18.56 -19.39 -3.79
N LYS A 190 17.56 -19.66 -2.94
CA LYS A 190 16.55 -18.69 -2.51
C LYS A 190 16.83 -18.23 -1.09
N ALA A 191 16.66 -16.94 -0.87
CA ALA A 191 16.72 -16.27 0.41
C ALA A 191 15.38 -15.61 0.70
N VAL A 192 15.20 -15.19 1.95
CA VAL A 192 13.98 -14.53 2.41
C VAL A 192 14.25 -13.05 2.61
N PHE A 193 13.38 -12.23 2.06
CA PHE A 193 13.41 -10.78 2.21
C PHE A 193 12.10 -10.30 2.84
N VAL A 194 12.20 -9.30 3.74
CA VAL A 194 11.03 -8.65 4.33
C VAL A 194 11.02 -7.20 3.87
N ASP A 195 9.93 -6.79 3.24
CA ASP A 195 9.67 -5.40 2.95
C ASP A 195 9.28 -4.68 4.25
N GLU A 196 10.28 -4.02 4.84
CA GLU A 196 10.08 -3.27 6.06
C GLU A 196 9.06 -2.15 5.88
N ILE A 197 8.95 -1.49 4.70
CA ILE A 197 8.04 -0.37 4.43
C ILE A 197 6.58 -0.82 4.48
N THR A 198 6.29 -1.97 3.87
CA THR A 198 4.93 -2.56 3.86
C THR A 198 4.59 -3.23 5.19
N CYS A 199 5.59 -3.67 5.96
CA CYS A 199 5.37 -4.34 7.23
C CYS A 199 4.67 -3.46 8.26
N ILE A 200 3.52 -3.94 8.78
CA ILE A 200 2.76 -3.29 9.85
C ILE A 200 3.19 -3.71 11.26
N GLY A 201 4.18 -4.60 11.38
CA GLY A 201 4.68 -5.05 12.67
C GLY A 201 3.74 -5.97 13.45
N CYS A 202 2.94 -6.80 12.77
CA CYS A 202 2.01 -7.74 13.43
C CYS A 202 2.73 -8.83 14.25
N GLY A 203 4.00 -9.12 13.95
CA GLY A 203 4.84 -10.07 14.69
C GLY A 203 4.54 -11.55 14.47
N HIS A 204 3.65 -11.89 13.54
CA HIS A 204 3.30 -13.30 13.29
C HIS A 204 4.48 -14.10 12.75
N CYS A 205 5.22 -13.54 11.79
CA CYS A 205 6.41 -14.16 11.22
C CYS A 205 7.48 -14.53 12.25
N ALA A 206 7.71 -13.69 13.27
CA ALA A 206 8.63 -13.97 14.37
C ALA A 206 8.13 -15.09 15.32
N THR A 207 6.83 -15.37 15.31
CA THR A 207 6.24 -16.49 16.06
C THR A 207 6.39 -17.81 15.30
N CYS A 208 6.23 -17.76 13.97
CA CYS A 208 6.26 -18.93 13.09
C CYS A 208 7.68 -19.41 12.81
N ALA A 209 8.58 -18.47 12.54
CA ALA A 209 10.00 -18.73 12.30
C ALA A 209 10.89 -17.78 13.12
N PRO A 210 10.96 -17.98 14.47
CA PRO A 210 11.74 -17.14 15.38
C PRO A 210 13.24 -17.00 15.08
N PRO A 211 13.96 -18.01 14.55
CA PRO A 211 15.38 -17.83 14.27
C PRO A 211 15.62 -17.04 12.97
N THR A 212 14.65 -17.02 12.05
CA THR A 212 14.73 -16.31 10.77
C THR A 212 14.28 -14.86 10.91
N PHE A 213 13.15 -14.61 11.58
CA PHE A 213 12.53 -13.28 11.66
C PHE A 213 12.64 -12.66 13.05
N ARG A 214 12.83 -11.34 13.10
CA ARG A 214 12.78 -10.56 14.33
C ARG A 214 12.13 -9.20 14.09
N ASN A 215 11.36 -8.73 15.07
CA ASN A 215 10.83 -7.37 15.05
C ASN A 215 11.90 -6.37 15.51
N LEU A 216 12.08 -5.29 14.76
CA LEU A 216 13.01 -4.21 15.04
C LEU A 216 12.39 -3.20 16.01
N GLU A 217 12.97 -3.05 17.19
CA GLU A 217 12.68 -1.92 18.07
C GLU A 217 13.50 -0.69 17.62
N PRO A 218 12.93 0.53 17.55
CA PRO A 218 11.60 0.95 18.02
C PRO A 218 10.48 0.89 16.97
N SER A 219 10.79 0.56 15.71
CA SER A 219 9.83 0.63 14.59
C SER A 219 8.69 -0.39 14.67
N GLY A 220 8.86 -1.49 15.40
CA GLY A 220 7.93 -2.62 15.45
C GLY A 220 7.90 -3.50 14.20
N ARG A 221 8.63 -3.13 13.14
CA ARG A 221 8.63 -3.81 11.82
C ARG A 221 9.44 -5.10 11.87
N ALA A 222 9.02 -6.09 11.10
CA ALA A 222 9.74 -7.36 11.00
C ALA A 222 10.93 -7.25 10.03
N ARG A 223 11.97 -8.03 10.29
CA ARG A 223 13.15 -8.18 9.43
C ARG A 223 13.63 -9.63 9.42
N ALA A 224 14.13 -10.09 8.26
CA ALA A 224 14.88 -11.34 8.17
C ALA A 224 16.27 -11.13 8.78
N PHE A 225 16.52 -11.67 9.97
CA PHE A 225 17.80 -11.53 10.68
C PHE A 225 18.79 -12.63 10.33
N GLY A 226 18.30 -13.83 10.02
CA GLY A 226 19.13 -14.95 9.65
C GLY A 226 18.54 -15.74 8.50
N GLN A 227 19.37 -16.10 7.54
CA GLN A 227 18.97 -16.87 6.37
C GLN A 227 19.21 -18.36 6.63
N TRP A 228 18.31 -19.20 6.14
CA TRP A 228 18.42 -20.67 6.21
C TRP A 228 18.42 -21.28 7.62
N LEU A 229 17.95 -20.52 8.62
CA LEU A 229 17.86 -20.96 10.02
C LEU A 229 16.55 -21.68 10.37
N SER A 230 15.53 -21.49 9.55
CA SER A 230 14.24 -22.18 9.64
C SER A 230 14.05 -23.10 8.45
N THR A 231 13.20 -24.10 8.62
CA THR A 231 12.78 -24.95 7.50
C THR A 231 11.96 -24.14 6.50
N GLU A 232 11.99 -24.51 5.22
CA GLU A 232 11.19 -23.84 4.19
C GLU A 232 9.70 -23.80 4.55
N ARG A 233 9.19 -24.86 5.19
CA ARG A 233 7.79 -24.94 5.61
C ARG A 233 7.43 -23.85 6.62
N GLU A 234 8.26 -23.62 7.64
CA GLU A 234 8.02 -22.59 8.66
C GLU A 234 8.07 -21.18 8.06
N VAL A 235 8.99 -20.96 7.11
CA VAL A 235 9.08 -19.69 6.39
C VAL A 235 7.86 -19.48 5.50
N GLN A 236 7.41 -20.53 4.79
CA GLN A 236 6.21 -20.44 3.96
C GLN A 236 4.97 -20.16 4.80
N GLU A 237 4.84 -20.78 5.97
CA GLU A 237 3.78 -20.46 6.94
C GLU A 237 3.82 -18.97 7.30
N ALA A 238 5.00 -18.43 7.61
CA ALA A 238 5.16 -17.02 7.95
C ALA A 238 4.75 -16.08 6.81
N ILE A 239 5.01 -16.48 5.55
CA ILE A 239 4.59 -15.76 4.34
C ILE A 239 3.06 -15.79 4.23
N ASP A 240 2.46 -16.98 4.30
CA ASP A 240 1.02 -17.18 4.12
C ASP A 240 0.17 -16.49 5.21
N MET A 241 0.72 -16.32 6.41
CA MET A 241 0.05 -15.65 7.53
C MET A 241 0.33 -14.15 7.60
N CYS A 242 1.10 -13.60 6.66
CA CYS A 242 1.35 -12.16 6.61
C CYS A 242 0.09 -11.42 6.12
N PRO A 243 -0.52 -10.54 6.93
CA PRO A 243 -1.77 -9.87 6.55
C PRO A 243 -1.60 -8.80 5.46
N VAL A 244 -0.37 -8.47 5.09
CA VAL A 244 0.00 -7.41 4.13
C VAL A 244 1.01 -7.89 3.10
N ASP A 245 1.25 -9.21 3.02
CA ASP A 245 2.14 -9.87 2.05
C ASP A 245 3.56 -9.27 1.93
N CYS A 246 4.11 -8.72 3.02
CA CYS A 246 5.41 -8.04 3.02
C CYS A 246 6.64 -8.97 3.08
N ILE A 247 6.48 -10.28 2.86
CA ILE A 247 7.57 -11.26 2.96
C ILE A 247 7.70 -11.95 1.60
N HIS A 248 8.91 -11.96 1.04
CA HIS A 248 9.16 -12.41 -0.33
C HIS A 248 10.33 -13.38 -0.39
N TRP A 249 10.18 -14.41 -1.23
CA TRP A 249 11.31 -15.22 -1.67
C TRP A 249 12.09 -14.47 -2.74
N VAL A 250 13.41 -14.39 -2.58
CA VAL A 250 14.30 -13.68 -3.50
C VAL A 250 15.51 -14.54 -3.83
N PRO A 251 16.13 -14.42 -5.03
CA PRO A 251 17.40 -15.07 -5.29
C PRO A 251 18.49 -14.60 -4.32
N LYS A 252 19.39 -15.49 -3.91
CA LYS A 252 20.47 -15.20 -2.97
C LYS A 252 21.33 -14.01 -3.42
N GLU A 253 21.55 -13.86 -4.72
CA GLU A 253 22.37 -12.81 -5.31
C GLU A 253 21.73 -11.41 -5.15
N GLN A 254 20.39 -11.36 -5.07
CA GLN A 254 19.64 -10.11 -4.94
C GLN A 254 19.42 -9.69 -3.49
N LEU A 255 19.71 -10.56 -2.52
CA LEU A 255 19.46 -10.28 -1.11
C LEU A 255 20.26 -9.08 -0.59
N ALA A 256 21.58 -9.07 -0.82
CA ALA A 256 22.46 -8.01 -0.35
C ALA A 256 22.06 -6.60 -0.85
N PRO A 257 21.81 -6.38 -2.16
CA PRO A 257 21.38 -5.08 -2.63
C PRO A 257 19.95 -4.71 -2.18
N LEU A 258 19.04 -5.67 -2.01
CA LEU A 258 17.71 -5.41 -1.45
C LEU A 258 17.76 -4.92 -0.01
N GLU A 259 18.53 -5.60 0.85
CA GLU A 259 18.69 -5.22 2.25
C GLU A 259 19.39 -3.87 2.42
N TYR A 260 20.38 -3.58 1.57
CA TYR A 260 21.07 -2.30 1.56
C TYR A 260 20.14 -1.16 1.18
N VAL A 261 19.39 -1.30 0.07
CA VAL A 261 18.44 -0.29 -0.39
C VAL A 261 17.35 -0.04 0.67
N MET A 262 16.84 -1.10 1.29
CA MET A 262 15.86 -0.98 2.35
C MET A 262 16.36 -0.13 3.54
N GLN A 263 17.59 -0.38 4.01
CA GLN A 263 18.11 0.29 5.22
C GLN A 263 18.73 1.66 4.97
N HIS A 264 19.36 1.84 3.82
CA HIS A 264 20.25 2.98 3.58
C HIS A 264 19.69 3.96 2.54
N VAL A 265 18.96 3.47 1.54
CA VAL A 265 18.38 4.31 0.49
C VAL A 265 16.95 4.72 0.84
N LEU A 266 16.12 3.78 1.31
CA LEU A 266 14.73 4.04 1.66
C LEU A 266 14.51 4.40 3.13
N ARG A 267 15.59 4.76 3.83
CA ARG A 267 15.61 5.02 5.28
C ARG A 267 14.55 6.01 5.73
N GLU A 268 14.36 7.11 4.98
CA GLU A 268 13.42 8.18 5.34
C GLU A 268 11.95 7.71 5.28
N ARG A 269 11.66 6.68 4.48
CA ARG A 269 10.32 6.10 4.37
C ARG A 269 9.98 5.16 5.52
N LEU A 270 10.98 4.68 6.25
CA LEU A 270 10.81 3.85 7.44
C LEU A 270 10.52 4.66 8.71
N ASP A 271 10.58 6.00 8.63
CA ASP A 271 10.28 6.87 9.76
C ASP A 271 8.79 6.88 10.10
N VAL A 272 8.49 6.62 11.37
CA VAL A 272 7.13 6.42 11.91
C VAL A 272 6.32 7.71 11.84
N GLY A 273 6.98 8.87 11.81
CA GLY A 273 6.36 10.19 11.66
C GLY A 273 5.66 10.38 10.32
N LEU A 274 6.21 9.83 9.23
CA LEU A 274 5.69 10.00 7.87
C LEU A 274 4.57 9.00 7.53
N MET A 275 4.61 7.81 8.15
CA MET A 275 3.64 6.72 7.94
C MET A 275 2.32 6.89 8.69
N ARG A 276 2.30 7.60 9.83
CA ARG A 276 1.05 7.92 10.57
C ARG A 276 0.09 8.83 9.78
N SER A 277 0.57 9.45 8.70
CA SER A 277 -0.19 10.33 7.82
C SER A 277 -1.00 9.58 6.75
N GLY A 278 -0.98 8.23 6.73
CA GLY A 278 -1.70 7.43 5.73
C GLY A 278 -1.08 7.50 4.32
N ARG A 279 0.18 7.95 4.22
CA ARG A 279 0.90 8.11 2.95
C ARG A 279 1.80 6.90 2.71
N GLY A 280 1.59 6.20 1.60
CA GLY A 280 2.45 5.09 1.18
C GLY A 280 1.82 3.73 1.02
N GLN A 281 0.49 3.62 0.95
CA GLN A 281 -0.16 2.34 0.66
C GLN A 281 0.03 1.85 -0.79
N HIS A 282 0.56 2.68 -1.71
CA HIS A 282 0.86 2.26 -3.09
C HIS A 282 2.33 1.90 -3.35
N ARG A 283 3.15 1.77 -2.30
CA ARG A 283 4.59 1.48 -2.40
C ARG A 283 4.97 0.00 -2.55
N LEU A 284 4.03 -0.87 -2.92
CA LEU A 284 4.25 -2.31 -3.08
C LEU A 284 5.23 -2.68 -4.21
N LYS A 285 5.64 -1.72 -5.06
CA LYS A 285 6.62 -1.94 -6.14
C LYS A 285 7.92 -1.15 -6.00
N ASP A 286 8.09 -0.38 -4.93
CA ASP A 286 9.13 0.64 -4.85
C ASP A 286 10.53 0.05 -4.57
N VAL A 287 10.60 -0.92 -3.65
CA VAL A 287 11.88 -1.53 -3.22
C VAL A 287 12.58 -2.25 -4.36
N PHE A 288 11.88 -3.13 -5.07
CA PHE A 288 12.47 -3.91 -6.15
C PHE A 288 12.89 -3.03 -7.34
N ILE A 289 12.10 -2.01 -7.67
CA ILE A 289 12.44 -1.03 -8.71
C ILE A 289 13.68 -0.24 -8.29
N LYS A 290 13.71 0.27 -7.06
CA LYS A 290 14.86 1.03 -6.53
C LYS A 290 16.11 0.17 -6.45
N THR A 291 15.99 -1.09 -6.08
CA THR A 291 17.11 -2.04 -6.10
C THR A 291 17.59 -2.32 -7.52
N ALA A 292 16.70 -2.43 -8.51
CA ALA A 292 17.12 -2.55 -9.90
C ALA A 292 17.86 -1.29 -10.39
N GLN A 293 17.43 -0.10 -9.99
CA GLN A 293 18.14 1.16 -10.25
C GLN A 293 19.51 1.20 -9.57
N PHE A 294 19.58 0.80 -8.30
CA PHE A 294 20.82 0.68 -7.53
C PHE A 294 21.83 -0.25 -8.19
N MET A 295 21.38 -1.43 -8.61
CA MET A 295 22.22 -2.41 -9.32
C MET A 295 22.71 -1.86 -10.67
N LYS A 296 21.87 -1.10 -11.39
CA LYS A 296 22.29 -0.42 -12.63
C LYS A 296 23.32 0.68 -12.37
N ALA A 297 23.20 1.39 -11.24
CA ALA A 297 24.17 2.43 -10.86
C ALA A 297 25.54 1.84 -10.53
N LEU A 298 25.58 0.73 -9.79
CA LEU A 298 26.83 0.01 -9.47
C LEU A 298 27.56 -0.51 -10.72
N ASN A 299 26.83 -0.96 -11.74
CA ASN A 299 27.42 -1.49 -12.97
C ASN A 299 27.84 -0.40 -13.98
N LYS A 300 27.55 0.88 -13.72
CA LYS A 300 27.91 2.02 -14.59
C LYS A 300 29.24 2.68 -14.20
N GLU A 301 29.79 2.34 -13.03
CA GLU A 301 31.15 2.70 -12.61
C GLU A 301 32.17 1.68 -13.15
#